data_AF-A5KTF6-F1
#
_entry.id   AF-A5KTF6-F1
#
_cell.length_a   1.000
_cell.length_b   1.000
_cell.length_c   1.000
_cell.angle_alpha   90.00
_cell.angle_beta   90.00
_cell.angle_gamma   90.00
#
_symmetry.space_group_name_H-M   'P 1'
#
loop_
_entity.id
_entity.type
_entity.pdbx_description
1 polymer ?
#
loop_
_entity_poly.entity_id
_entity_poly.type
_entity_poly.pdbx_seq_one_letter_code
_entity_poly.pdbx_strand_id
1 'polypeptide(L)'
;MNLTNGNVQVLTLNASTTLAFSGATNGAACSLSLYLKQDATGSRVITWPSSVKWPNGVAPTLSTGANKIDLVVLETLDGGTTWFGALAGADYR
;
A
#
# COMPACT_ATOMS: atom_id res chain seq x y z
N MET A 1 8.11 2.76 0.12
CA MET A 1 8.13 1.62 1.06
C MET A 1 9.27 0.71 0.66
N ASN A 2 10.19 0.44 1.58
CA ASN A 2 11.36 -0.39 1.31
C ASN A 2 11.25 -1.70 2.10
N LEU A 3 11.25 -2.85 1.43
CA LEU A 3 11.07 -4.16 2.05
C LEU A 3 12.24 -4.56 2.97
N THR A 4 13.40 -3.90 2.89
CA THR A 4 14.50 -4.12 3.84
C THR A 4 14.14 -3.69 5.26
N ASN A 5 13.11 -2.86 5.43
CA ASN A 5 12.60 -2.43 6.73
C ASN A 5 11.57 -3.42 7.33
N GLY A 6 11.38 -4.59 6.69
CA GLY A 6 10.36 -5.57 7.03
C GLY A 6 9.18 -5.54 6.06
N ASN A 7 8.37 -6.61 6.11
CA ASN A 7 7.23 -6.81 5.22
C ASN A 7 5.90 -6.31 5.79
N VAL A 8 5.87 -5.79 7.02
CA VAL A 8 4.69 -5.13 7.61
C VAL A 8 5.07 -3.71 7.97
N GLN A 9 4.41 -2.73 7.35
CA GLN A 9 4.76 -1.31 7.50
C GLN A 9 3.51 -0.47 7.75
N VAL A 10 3.70 0.61 8.51
CA VAL A 10 2.70 1.67 8.70
C VAL A 10 3.14 2.90 7.94
N LEU A 11 2.20 3.50 7.20
CA LEU A 11 2.34 4.82 6.60
C LEU A 11 1.21 5.72 7.09
N THR A 12 1.57 6.77 7.83
CA THR A 12 0.64 7.85 8.14
C THR A 12 0.59 8.84 6.97
N LEU A 13 -0.59 9.03 6.42
CA LEU A 13 -0.89 9.95 5.34
C LEU A 13 -1.12 11.35 5.92
N ASN A 14 -0.04 12.15 5.97
CA ASN A 14 -0.12 13.56 6.37
C ASN A 14 -0.45 14.50 5.19
N ALA A 15 -0.37 13.96 3.97
CA ALA A 15 -0.74 14.59 2.72
C ALA A 15 -1.03 13.50 1.68
N SER A 16 -1.75 13.85 0.61
CA SER A 16 -1.87 12.97 -0.54
C SER A 16 -0.49 12.73 -1.16
N THR A 17 -0.17 11.49 -1.51
CA THR A 17 1.20 11.11 -1.85
C THR A 17 1.26 10.03 -2.93
N THR A 18 2.41 9.94 -3.59
CA THR A 18 2.72 8.86 -4.54
C THR A 18 3.67 7.89 -3.87
N LEU A 19 3.35 6.60 -3.89
CA LEU A 19 4.25 5.58 -3.33
C LEU A 19 5.33 5.18 -4.34
N ALA A 20 6.43 4.66 -3.82
CA ALA A 20 7.45 3.94 -4.58
C ALA A 20 7.86 2.71 -3.77
N PHE A 21 8.16 1.60 -4.43
CA PHE A 21 8.55 0.34 -3.78
C PHE A 21 10.00 -0.01 -4.12
N SER A 22 10.73 -0.50 -3.12
CA SER A 22 12.12 -0.95 -3.29
C SER A 22 12.44 -2.11 -2.34
N GLY A 23 13.58 -2.76 -2.56
CA GLY A 23 14.06 -3.84 -1.69
C GLY A 23 13.39 -5.19 -1.90
N ALA A 24 12.58 -5.36 -2.95
CA ALA A 24 12.09 -6.68 -3.34
C ALA A 24 13.25 -7.52 -3.90
N THR A 25 13.32 -8.79 -3.50
CA THR A 25 14.38 -9.71 -3.91
C THR A 25 14.03 -10.33 -5.26
N ASN A 26 14.94 -10.28 -6.22
CA ASN A 26 14.73 -10.91 -7.52
C ASN A 26 14.75 -12.44 -7.40
N GLY A 27 13.89 -13.12 -8.15
CA GLY A 27 13.77 -14.59 -8.13
C GLY A 27 13.08 -15.17 -6.89
N ALA A 28 12.49 -14.33 -6.03
CA ALA A 28 11.73 -14.77 -4.86
C ALA A 28 10.40 -14.00 -4.75
N ALA A 29 9.35 -14.71 -4.32
CA ALA A 29 8.10 -14.06 -3.95
C ALA A 29 8.33 -13.19 -2.71
N CYS A 30 7.88 -11.93 -2.78
CA CYS A 30 7.95 -10.98 -1.67
C CYS A 30 6.56 -10.41 -1.39
N SER A 31 6.26 -10.17 -0.12
CA SER A 31 5.01 -9.54 0.31
C SER A 31 5.28 -8.25 1.09
N LEU A 32 4.31 -7.35 1.06
CA LEU A 32 4.25 -6.12 1.84
C LEU A 32 2.81 -5.89 2.31
N SER A 33 2.60 -5.96 3.61
CA SER A 33 1.38 -5.49 4.28
C SER A 33 1.57 -4.03 4.69
N LEU A 34 0.76 -3.15 4.13
CA LEU A 34 0.83 -1.72 4.35
C LEU A 34 -0.43 -1.24 5.07
N TYR A 35 -0.25 -0.84 6.32
CA TYR A 35 -1.26 -0.14 7.10
C TYR A 35 -1.20 1.35 6.77
N LEU A 36 -2.26 1.85 6.15
CA LEU A 36 -2.41 3.21 5.68
C LEU A 36 -3.28 3.97 6.68
N LYS A 37 -2.68 4.86 7.45
CA LYS A 37 -3.39 5.65 8.47
C LYS A 37 -3.65 7.07 7.96
N GLN A 38 -4.90 7.50 7.93
CA GLN A 38 -5.25 8.90 7.72
C GLN A 38 -4.74 9.77 8.87
N ASP A 39 -4.37 11.02 8.59
CA ASP A 39 -4.09 12.01 9.63
C ASP A 39 -5.37 12.43 10.39
N ALA A 40 -5.25 13.42 11.27
CA ALA A 40 -6.37 13.92 12.07
C ALA A 40 -7.43 14.68 11.25
N THR A 41 -7.20 14.95 9.96
CA THR A 41 -8.17 15.57 9.05
C THR A 41 -8.83 14.52 8.15
N GLY A 42 -8.04 13.57 7.65
CA GLY A 42 -8.49 12.57 6.69
C GLY A 42 -8.47 13.04 5.24
N SER A 43 -9.13 12.27 4.38
CA SER A 43 -9.26 12.49 2.94
C SER A 43 -7.92 12.62 2.20
N ARG A 44 -6.86 11.95 2.67
CA ARG A 44 -5.62 11.79 1.91
C ARG A 44 -5.76 10.64 0.94
N VAL A 45 -5.25 10.85 -0.28
CA VAL A 45 -5.25 9.82 -1.32
C VAL A 45 -3.85 9.36 -1.64
N ILE A 46 -3.75 8.12 -2.09
CA ILE A 46 -2.51 7.55 -2.59
C ILE A 46 -2.59 7.39 -4.09
N THR A 47 -1.59 7.91 -4.78
CA THR A 47 -1.30 7.54 -6.17
C THR A 47 -0.40 6.31 -6.15
N TRP A 48 -0.93 5.18 -6.60
CA TRP A 48 -0.19 3.93 -6.70
C TRP A 48 0.69 3.91 -7.95
N PRO A 49 1.93 3.37 -7.88
CA PRO A 49 2.74 3.09 -9.06
C PRO A 49 2.00 2.26 -10.10
N SER A 50 2.31 2.48 -11.39
CA SER A 50 1.78 1.67 -12.49
C SER A 50 2.22 0.21 -12.47
N SER A 51 3.25 -0.12 -11.68
CA SER A 51 3.66 -1.50 -11.38
C SER A 51 2.66 -2.24 -10.50
N VAL A 52 1.77 -1.55 -9.79
CA VAL A 52 0.70 -2.18 -9.02
C VAL A 52 -0.49 -2.53 -9.91
N LYS A 53 -0.86 -3.80 -9.90
CA LYS A 53 -2.03 -4.37 -10.56
C LYS A 53 -3.08 -4.65 -9.52
N TRP A 54 -4.27 -4.12 -9.78
CA TRP A 54 -5.44 -4.30 -8.94
C TRP A 54 -6.47 -5.21 -9.62
N PRO A 55 -7.32 -5.90 -8.86
CA PRO A 55 -8.47 -6.60 -9.40
C PRO A 55 -9.29 -5.65 -10.30
N ASN A 56 -9.60 -6.11 -11.52
CA ASN A 56 -10.30 -5.34 -12.55
C ASN A 56 -9.62 -4.01 -12.95
N GLY A 57 -8.34 -3.82 -12.60
CA GLY A 57 -7.59 -2.59 -12.90
C GLY A 57 -7.96 -1.39 -12.03
N VAL A 58 -8.74 -1.56 -10.96
CA VAL A 58 -9.24 -0.46 -10.12
C VAL A 58 -8.57 -0.49 -8.75
N ALA A 59 -7.81 0.57 -8.42
CA ALA A 59 -7.24 0.74 -7.08
C ALA A 59 -8.35 0.89 -6.02
N PRO A 60 -8.12 0.41 -4.78
CA PRO A 60 -9.12 0.51 -3.74
C PRO A 60 -9.35 1.96 -3.31
N THR A 61 -10.60 2.27 -2.95
CA THR A 61 -10.94 3.51 -2.27
C THR A 61 -10.52 3.40 -0.81
N LEU A 62 -9.64 4.30 -0.36
CA LEU A 62 -9.24 4.37 1.05
C LEU A 62 -10.30 5.06 1.90
N SER A 63 -10.33 4.71 3.17
CA SER A 63 -11.14 5.40 4.17
C SER A 63 -10.73 6.86 4.26
N THR A 64 -11.70 7.76 4.34
CA THR A 64 -11.48 9.21 4.34
C THR A 64 -11.59 9.85 5.72
N GLY A 65 -12.08 9.11 6.72
CA GLY A 65 -12.21 9.61 8.08
C GLY A 65 -10.86 9.88 8.76
N ALA A 66 -10.85 10.86 9.67
CA ALA A 66 -9.68 11.14 10.48
C ALA A 66 -9.22 9.90 11.25
N ASN A 67 -7.91 9.66 11.29
CA ASN A 67 -7.25 8.54 11.97
C ASN A 67 -7.66 7.14 11.51
N LYS A 68 -8.50 7.00 10.49
CA LYS A 68 -8.89 5.69 9.95
C LYS A 68 -7.70 4.97 9.34
N ILE A 69 -7.70 3.65 9.51
CA ILE A 69 -6.64 2.78 9.00
C ILE A 69 -7.23 1.81 7.98
N ASP A 70 -6.62 1.75 6.81
CA ASP A 70 -6.85 0.72 5.80
C ASP A 70 -5.64 -0.22 5.75
N LEU A 71 -5.87 -1.49 5.42
CA LEU A 71 -4.81 -2.47 5.20
C LEU A 71 -4.81 -2.89 3.74
N VAL A 72 -3.70 -2.61 3.07
CA VAL A 72 -3.42 -3.10 1.72
C VAL A 72 -2.32 -4.16 1.81
N VAL A 73 -2.52 -5.28 1.13
CA VAL A 73 -1.48 -6.30 0.91
C VAL A 73 -1.01 -6.20 -0.54
N LEU A 74 0.30 -6.23 -0.72
CA LEU A 74 0.98 -6.21 -2.01
C LEU A 74 1.90 -7.42 -2.09
N GLU A 75 1.89 -8.13 -3.21
CA GLU A 75 2.79 -9.25 -3.47
C GLU A 75 3.48 -9.06 -4.81
N THR A 76 4.76 -9.43 -4.90
CA THR A 76 5.52 -9.45 -6.15
C THR A 76 6.22 -10.78 -6.31
N LEU A 77 6.32 -11.24 -7.55
CA LEU A 77 6.99 -12.49 -7.92
C LEU A 77 8.24 -12.26 -8.78
N ASP A 78 8.53 -11.00 -9.11
CA ASP A 78 9.49 -10.60 -10.15
C ASP A 78 10.40 -9.44 -9.69
N GLY A 79 10.80 -9.46 -8.41
CA GLY A 79 11.72 -8.47 -7.86
C GLY A 79 11.14 -7.04 -7.79
N GLY A 80 9.81 -6.91 -7.76
CA GLY A 80 9.12 -5.63 -7.65
C GLY A 80 8.80 -4.96 -8.98
N THR A 81 8.98 -5.64 -10.11
CA THR A 81 8.58 -5.15 -11.44
C THR A 81 7.05 -5.07 -11.55
N THR A 82 6.37 -6.09 -11.02
CA THR A 82 4.91 -6.19 -10.93
C THR A 82 4.51 -6.46 -9.49
N TRP A 83 3.53 -5.71 -8.99
CA TRP A 83 2.92 -5.94 -7.69
C TRP A 83 1.44 -6.25 -7.87
N PHE A 84 0.94 -7.29 -7.21
CA PHE A 84 -0.48 -7.59 -7.12
C PHE A 84 -1.01 -7.04 -5.81
N GLY A 85 -1.95 -6.11 -5.89
CA GLY A 85 -2.52 -5.42 -4.73
C GLY A 85 -3.92 -5.92 -4.38
N ALA A 86 -4.20 -6.00 -3.08
CA ALA A 86 -5.53 -6.25 -2.54
C ALA A 86 -5.79 -5.36 -1.33
N LEU A 87 -7.03 -4.86 -1.22
CA LEU A 87 -7.52 -4.28 0.02
C LEU A 87 -7.93 -5.42 0.94
N ALA A 88 -7.18 -5.64 2.02
CA ALA A 88 -7.44 -6.70 2.98
C ALA A 88 -8.34 -6.25 4.13
N GLY A 89 -8.43 -4.93 4.38
CA GLY A 89 -9.37 -4.36 5.34
C GLY A 89 -9.43 -2.85 5.25
N ALA A 90 -10.53 -2.27 5.70
CA ALA A 90 -10.78 -0.84 5.65
C ALA A 90 -11.47 -0.36 6.92
N ASP A 91 -11.37 0.95 7.16
CA ASP A 91 -12.07 1.70 8.21
C ASP A 91 -11.82 1.24 9.66
N TYR A 92 -10.64 0.67 9.93
CA TYR A 92 -10.23 0.36 11.30
C TYR A 92 -10.13 1.65 12.15
N ARG A 93 -10.37 1.51 13.46
CA ARG A 93 -10.33 2.60 14.46
C ARG A 93 -9.00 2.66 15.18
#